data_AF-A0A953QWS8-F1
#
_entry.id   AF-A0A953QWS8-F1
#
_cell.length_a   1.000
_cell.length_b   1.000
_cell.length_c   1.000
_cell.angle_alpha   90.00
_cell.angle_beta   90.00
_cell.angle_gamma   90.00
#
_symmetry.space_group_name_H-M   'P 1'
#
loop_
_entity.id
_entity.type
_entity.pdbx_description
1 polymer ?
#
loop_
_entity_poly.entity_id
_entity_poly.type
_entity_poly.pdbx_seq_one_letter_code
_entity_poly.pdbx_strand_id
1 'polypeptide(L)'
;MRWTPPASWKGEAERPMRLATYTVPHAPGDADNGECGVYYFGPGQGGSVEANLDRWIGQFLQADGKPSKSTAKMEKRAQHGLKVTTVDVSGAYTGMGGPQAEPGGAPKRAYRLLGAIVEGPQGSVFFKFTGLAKTVAQNQPAFEKMLASLIPE
;
A
#
# COMPACT_ATOMS: atom_id res chain seq x y z
N MET A 1 5.86 -6.08 16.08
CA MET A 1 5.96 -6.89 14.83
C MET A 1 7.23 -6.48 14.09
N ARG A 2 7.95 -7.42 13.46
CA ARG A 2 9.20 -7.12 12.73
C ARG A 2 9.11 -7.57 11.28
N TRP A 3 9.81 -6.87 10.38
CA TRP A 3 9.97 -7.23 8.97
C TRP A 3 11.35 -6.81 8.45
N THR A 4 11.76 -7.38 7.32
CA THR A 4 12.98 -7.02 6.61
C THR A 4 12.61 -6.21 5.36
N PRO A 5 12.96 -4.92 5.27
CA PRO A 5 12.71 -4.14 4.06
C PRO A 5 13.58 -4.64 2.89
N PRO A 6 13.13 -4.48 1.64
CA PRO A 6 13.96 -4.81 0.49
C PRO A 6 15.25 -3.97 0.47
N ALA A 7 16.39 -4.59 0.17
CA ALA A 7 17.69 -3.90 0.19
C ALA A 7 17.79 -2.74 -0.83
N SER A 8 17.01 -2.81 -1.91
CA SER A 8 16.94 -1.76 -2.94
C SER A 8 16.06 -0.57 -2.53
N TRP A 9 15.32 -0.67 -1.42
CA TRP A 9 14.41 0.37 -0.96
C TRP A 9 15.13 1.27 0.04
N LYS A 10 15.01 2.57 -0.16
CA LYS A 10 15.65 3.56 0.72
C LYS A 10 14.69 3.91 1.85
N GLY A 11 15.11 3.71 3.10
CA GLY A 11 14.40 4.23 4.27
C GLY A 11 14.47 5.75 4.33
N GLU A 12 13.33 6.38 4.57
CA GLU A 12 13.22 7.84 4.74
C GLU A 12 13.18 8.21 6.23
N ALA A 13 13.37 9.50 6.51
CA ALA A 13 13.23 10.05 7.85
C ALA A 13 11.83 9.80 8.43
N GLU A 14 11.74 9.82 9.77
CA GLU A 14 10.49 9.62 10.48
C GLU A 14 9.41 10.63 10.04
N ARG A 15 8.18 10.14 9.90
CA ARG A 15 7.01 10.95 9.55
C ARG A 15 5.91 10.65 10.55
N PRO A 16 5.11 11.65 10.97
CA PRO A 16 4.00 11.43 11.90
C PRO A 16 3.08 10.29 11.45
N MET A 17 2.66 9.45 12.41
CA MET A 17 1.75 8.31 12.19
C MET A 17 2.27 7.23 11.23
N ARG A 18 3.58 7.16 10.97
CA ARG A 18 4.21 6.12 10.16
C ARG A 18 5.30 5.41 10.96
N LEU A 19 5.27 4.08 10.97
CA LEU A 19 6.39 3.27 11.47
C LEU A 19 7.60 3.33 10.54
N ALA A 20 7.36 3.42 9.23
CA ALA A 20 8.40 3.57 8.23
C ALA A 20 7.85 4.21 6.95
N THR A 21 8.74 4.85 6.19
CA THR A 21 8.48 5.22 4.80
C THR A 21 9.67 4.76 3.98
N TYR A 22 9.39 4.11 2.85
CA TYR A 22 10.40 3.66 1.92
C TYR A 22 10.20 4.33 0.56
N THR A 23 11.27 4.92 0.03
CA THR A 23 11.34 5.29 -1.39
C THR A 23 11.74 4.06 -2.19
N VAL A 24 10.92 3.75 -3.19
CA VAL A 24 11.05 2.58 -4.05
C VAL A 24 11.61 3.02 -5.40
N PRO A 25 12.73 2.45 -5.88
CA PRO A 25 13.34 2.88 -7.14
C PRO A 25 12.37 2.68 -8.31
N HIS A 26 12.26 3.72 -9.14
CA HIS A 26 11.46 3.68 -10.37
C HIS A 26 11.97 2.64 -11.35
N ALA A 27 11.06 2.10 -12.16
CA ALA A 27 11.41 1.26 -13.29
C ALA A 27 12.02 2.10 -14.43
N PRO A 28 12.91 1.55 -15.26
CA PRO A 28 13.45 2.28 -16.42
C PRO A 28 12.35 2.89 -17.29
N GLY A 29 12.41 4.20 -17.53
CA GLY A 29 11.43 4.94 -18.33
C GLY A 29 10.23 5.48 -17.54
N ASP A 30 10.07 5.13 -16.27
CA ASP A 30 9.18 5.86 -15.36
C ASP A 30 9.91 7.10 -14.81
N ALA A 31 9.21 8.23 -14.65
CA ALA A 31 9.82 9.48 -14.20
C ALA A 31 9.91 9.58 -12.66
N ASP A 32 9.02 8.89 -11.94
CA ASP A 32 8.84 9.04 -10.50
C ASP A 32 9.14 7.73 -9.76
N ASN A 33 9.83 7.85 -8.62
CA ASN A 33 9.95 6.75 -7.66
C ASN A 33 8.58 6.38 -7.06
N GLY A 34 8.46 5.14 -6.60
CA GLY A 34 7.34 4.71 -5.77
C GLY A 34 7.55 5.07 -4.29
N GLU A 35 6.48 4.99 -3.50
CA GLU A 35 6.53 5.12 -2.03
C GLU A 35 5.81 3.94 -1.39
N CYS A 36 6.43 3.31 -0.39
CA CYS A 36 5.77 2.40 0.52
C CYS A 36 5.72 2.99 1.93
N GLY A 37 4.54 3.36 2.39
CA GLY A 37 4.28 3.77 3.77
C GLY A 37 3.87 2.59 4.64
N VAL A 38 4.42 2.51 5.86
CA VAL A 38 4.01 1.55 6.88
C VAL A 38 3.38 2.31 8.04
N TYR A 39 2.14 1.99 8.38
CA TYR A 39 1.35 2.70 9.39
C TYR A 39 0.94 1.78 10.52
N TYR A 40 0.86 2.33 11.72
CA TYR A 40 0.33 1.68 12.91
C TYR A 40 -0.36 2.75 13.75
N PHE A 41 -1.58 2.44 14.19
CA PHE A 41 -2.44 3.40 14.88
C PHE A 41 -2.66 3.06 16.36
N GLY A 42 -2.09 1.96 16.83
CA GLY A 42 -2.28 1.44 18.19
C GLY A 42 -3.26 0.26 18.27
N PRO A 43 -3.34 -0.41 19.43
CA PRO A 43 -4.24 -1.55 19.64
C PRO A 43 -5.71 -1.13 19.50
N GLY A 44 -6.49 -1.87 18.69
CA GLY A 44 -7.90 -1.58 18.43
C GLY A 44 -8.17 -0.31 17.60
N GLN A 45 -7.13 0.35 17.09
CA GLN A 45 -7.24 1.56 16.27
C GLN A 45 -7.04 1.25 14.77
N GLY A 46 -7.32 2.24 13.91
CA GLY A 46 -7.09 2.14 12.46
C GLY A 46 -8.28 1.62 11.65
N GLY A 47 -9.37 1.20 12.29
CA GLY A 47 -10.59 0.71 11.64
C GLY A 47 -10.48 -0.74 11.12
N SER A 48 -11.56 -1.24 10.52
CA SER A 48 -11.61 -2.62 10.01
C SER A 48 -10.73 -2.81 8.77
N VAL A 49 -10.36 -4.06 8.49
CA VAL A 49 -9.66 -4.47 7.26
C VAL A 49 -10.49 -4.03 6.06
N GLU A 50 -11.76 -4.44 5.99
CA GLU A 50 -12.66 -4.17 4.86
C GLU A 50 -12.82 -2.67 4.59
N ALA A 51 -13.01 -1.84 5.63
CA ALA A 51 -13.16 -0.40 5.46
C ALA A 51 -11.89 0.25 4.89
N ASN A 52 -10.71 -0.23 5.29
CA ASN A 52 -9.45 0.26 4.74
C ASN A 52 -9.22 -0.17 3.30
N LEU A 53 -9.56 -1.41 2.94
CA LEU A 53 -9.48 -1.88 1.56
C LEU A 53 -10.43 -1.09 0.65
N ASP A 54 -11.69 -0.92 1.06
CA ASP A 54 -12.67 -0.13 0.31
C ASP A 54 -12.19 1.31 0.13
N ARG A 55 -11.62 1.91 1.19
CA ARG A 55 -11.02 3.25 1.11
C ARG A 55 -9.85 3.30 0.12
N TRP A 56 -8.93 2.34 0.14
CA TRP A 56 -7.79 2.32 -0.78
C TRP A 56 -8.21 2.09 -2.22
N ILE A 57 -9.15 1.18 -2.47
CA ILE A 57 -9.75 0.92 -3.78
C ILE A 57 -10.48 2.16 -4.31
N GLY A 58 -11.20 2.88 -3.43
CA GLY A 58 -11.89 4.13 -3.77
C GLY A 58 -10.98 5.28 -4.18
N GLN A 59 -9.66 5.16 -4.01
CA GLN A 59 -8.68 6.14 -4.51
C GLN A 59 -8.31 5.93 -5.98
N PHE A 60 -8.93 4.94 -6.64
CA PHE A 60 -8.68 4.63 -8.04
C PHE A 60 -9.93 4.84 -8.86
N LEU A 61 -9.76 5.41 -10.04
CA LEU A 61 -10.77 5.51 -11.09
C LEU A 61 -10.38 4.59 -12.25
N GLN A 62 -11.33 3.80 -12.75
CA GLN A 62 -11.14 2.94 -13.91
C GLN A 62 -11.41 3.71 -15.20
N ALA A 63 -10.68 3.37 -16.26
CA ALA A 63 -10.82 4.02 -17.56
C ALA A 63 -12.19 3.78 -18.21
N ASP A 64 -12.83 2.66 -17.90
CA ASP A 64 -14.17 2.29 -18.37
C ASP A 64 -15.30 2.82 -17.46
N GLY A 65 -14.96 3.63 -16.45
CA GLY A 65 -15.90 4.21 -15.49
C GLY A 65 -16.51 3.21 -14.50
N LYS A 66 -16.15 1.92 -14.55
CA LYS A 66 -16.66 0.93 -13.60
C LYS A 66 -16.05 1.12 -12.20
N PRO A 67 -16.72 0.63 -11.14
CA PRO A 67 -16.15 0.65 -9.80
C PRO A 67 -14.81 -0.10 -9.76
N SER A 68 -13.77 0.52 -9.20
CA SER A 68 -12.43 -0.08 -9.04
C SER A 68 -12.44 -1.38 -8.22
N LYS A 69 -13.47 -1.60 -7.40
CA LYS A 69 -13.67 -2.87 -6.68
C LYS A 69 -13.86 -4.07 -7.61
N SER A 70 -14.32 -3.85 -8.85
CA SER A 70 -14.47 -4.91 -9.86
C SER A 70 -13.15 -5.37 -10.48
N THR A 71 -12.10 -4.54 -10.41
CA THR A 71 -10.77 -4.86 -10.96
C THR A 71 -9.72 -5.09 -9.87
N ALA A 72 -10.02 -4.68 -8.63
CA ALA A 72 -9.18 -4.94 -7.47
C ALA A 72 -9.10 -6.44 -7.16
N LYS A 73 -7.88 -6.93 -6.94
CA LYS A 73 -7.62 -8.30 -6.48
C LYS A 73 -7.36 -8.26 -4.99
N MET A 74 -8.08 -9.08 -4.24
CA MET A 74 -7.92 -9.20 -2.79
C MET A 74 -7.59 -10.64 -2.43
N GLU A 75 -6.64 -10.82 -1.53
CA GLU A 75 -6.24 -12.14 -1.06
C GLU A 75 -6.11 -12.13 0.45
N LYS A 76 -6.50 -13.24 1.08
CA LYS A 76 -6.33 -13.47 2.52
C LYS A 76 -5.40 -14.66 2.69
N ARG A 77 -4.37 -14.49 3.52
CA ARG A 77 -3.43 -15.56 3.85
C ARG A 77 -3.00 -15.48 5.31
N ALA A 78 -2.53 -16.60 5.83
CA ALA A 78 -1.90 -16.66 7.14
C ALA A 78 -0.40 -16.86 6.96
N GLN A 79 0.41 -16.18 7.77
CA GLN A 79 1.86 -16.28 7.70
C GLN A 79 2.46 -16.08 9.10
N HIS A 80 3.23 -17.05 9.58
CA HIS A 80 3.82 -17.02 10.93
C HIS A 80 2.80 -16.68 12.05
N GLY A 81 1.57 -17.17 11.93
CA GLY A 81 0.48 -16.88 12.88
C GLY A 81 -0.19 -15.51 12.72
N LEU A 82 0.25 -14.68 11.78
CA LEU A 82 -0.36 -13.40 11.43
C LEU A 82 -1.38 -13.57 10.31
N LYS A 83 -2.52 -12.89 10.42
CA LYS A 83 -3.48 -12.77 9.30
C LYS A 83 -3.05 -11.61 8.41
N VAL A 84 -2.89 -11.88 7.13
CA VAL A 84 -2.49 -10.90 6.12
C VAL A 84 -3.59 -10.81 5.08
N THR A 85 -4.15 -9.62 4.92
CA THR A 85 -5.07 -9.33 3.81
C THR A 85 -4.42 -8.34 2.86
N THR A 86 -4.29 -8.70 1.58
CA THR A 86 -3.70 -7.85 0.55
C THR A 86 -4.74 -7.34 -0.44
N VAL A 87 -4.41 -6.21 -1.05
CA VAL A 87 -5.14 -5.66 -2.21
C VAL A 87 -4.17 -5.20 -3.29
N ASP A 88 -4.54 -5.47 -4.53
CA ASP A 88 -3.87 -4.99 -5.72
C ASP A 88 -4.91 -4.30 -6.62
N VAL A 89 -4.71 -3.01 -6.86
CA VAL A 89 -5.60 -2.21 -7.70
C VAL A 89 -4.79 -1.24 -8.54
N SER A 90 -5.19 -1.09 -9.81
CA SER A 90 -4.59 -0.16 -10.76
C SER A 90 -5.64 0.80 -11.29
N GLY A 91 -5.21 1.95 -11.80
CA GLY A 91 -6.09 2.96 -12.38
C GLY A 91 -5.53 4.37 -12.31
N ALA A 92 -6.40 5.36 -12.51
CA ALA A 92 -6.06 6.75 -12.24
C ALA A 92 -6.19 7.02 -10.74
N TYR A 93 -5.08 7.36 -10.10
CA TYR A 93 -4.96 7.52 -8.66
C TYR A 93 -5.32 8.95 -8.23
N THR A 94 -6.30 9.09 -7.34
CA THR A 94 -6.79 10.38 -6.82
C THR A 94 -6.09 10.82 -5.54
N GLY A 95 -5.14 10.04 -5.01
CA GLY A 95 -4.47 10.35 -3.76
C GLY A 95 -5.26 9.92 -2.53
N MET A 96 -4.89 10.44 -1.35
CA MET A 96 -5.71 10.32 -0.15
C MET A 96 -6.95 11.21 -0.31
N GLY A 97 -7.95 10.71 -1.03
CA GLY A 97 -9.25 11.34 -1.25
C GLY A 97 -10.08 11.45 0.03
N GLY A 98 -9.66 12.32 0.94
CA GLY A 98 -10.56 13.01 1.86
C GLY A 98 -10.76 14.46 1.39
N PRO A 99 -11.56 15.26 2.12
CA PRO A 99 -11.76 16.70 1.88
C PRO A 99 -10.46 17.54 1.82
N GLN A 100 -9.33 16.94 2.16
CA GLN A 100 -7.98 17.52 2.16
C GLN A 100 -7.15 17.18 0.91
N ALA A 101 -7.66 16.45 -0.09
CA ALA A 101 -6.95 16.30 -1.35
C ALA A 101 -6.75 17.69 -1.97
N GLU A 102 -5.52 18.00 -2.41
CA GLU A 102 -5.18 19.27 -3.08
C GLU A 102 -6.27 19.65 -4.10
N PRO A 103 -7.04 20.73 -3.85
CA PRO A 103 -8.10 21.14 -4.77
C PRO A 103 -7.50 21.41 -6.15
N GLY A 104 -7.84 20.58 -7.15
CA GLY A 104 -7.38 20.75 -8.53
C GLY A 104 -6.24 19.83 -8.99
N GLY A 105 -5.73 18.92 -8.15
CA GLY A 105 -4.77 17.90 -8.58
C GLY A 105 -5.42 16.88 -9.52
N ALA A 106 -5.06 16.89 -10.80
CA ALA A 106 -5.55 15.88 -11.74
C ALA A 106 -5.14 14.46 -11.28
N PRO A 107 -6.02 13.44 -11.41
CA PRO A 107 -5.68 12.07 -11.06
C PRO A 107 -4.41 11.59 -11.76
N LYS A 108 -3.51 10.95 -11.02
CA LYS A 108 -2.26 10.41 -11.55
C LYS A 108 -2.55 9.14 -12.37
N ARG A 109 -2.34 9.19 -13.67
CA ARG A 109 -2.65 8.10 -14.60
C ARG A 109 -1.65 6.95 -14.49
N ALA A 110 -2.10 5.74 -14.84
CA ALA A 110 -1.28 4.53 -14.87
C ALA A 110 -0.58 4.24 -13.52
N TYR A 111 -1.30 4.43 -12.42
CA TYR A 111 -0.82 4.09 -11.07
C TYR A 111 -1.33 2.72 -10.64
N ARG A 112 -0.62 2.14 -9.66
CA ARG A 112 -1.00 0.91 -8.98
C ARG A 112 -0.77 1.04 -7.48
N LEU A 113 -1.60 0.37 -6.69
CA LEU A 113 -1.43 0.20 -5.26
C LEU A 113 -1.30 -1.29 -4.96
N LEU A 114 -0.25 -1.64 -4.22
CA LEU A 114 -0.15 -2.89 -3.47
C LEU A 114 -0.31 -2.56 -1.99
N GLY A 115 -1.37 -3.08 -1.38
CA GLY A 115 -1.71 -2.85 0.02
C GLY A 115 -1.67 -4.16 0.79
N ALA A 116 -1.24 -4.09 2.05
CA ALA A 116 -1.37 -5.20 2.98
C ALA A 116 -1.82 -4.69 4.35
N ILE A 117 -2.75 -5.40 4.98
CA ILE A 117 -3.14 -5.20 6.37
C ILE A 117 -2.79 -6.47 7.11
N VAL A 118 -1.92 -6.34 8.11
CA VAL A 118 -1.37 -7.44 8.88
C VAL A 118 -1.88 -7.33 10.30
N GLU A 119 -2.78 -8.23 10.69
CA GLU A 119 -3.36 -8.24 12.02
C GLU A 119 -2.38 -8.91 13.00
N GLY A 120 -1.89 -8.14 13.97
CA GLY A 120 -1.03 -8.61 15.04
C GLY A 120 -1.68 -8.47 16.43
N PRO A 121 -1.08 -9.06 17.48
CA PRO A 121 -1.63 -9.04 18.83
C PRO A 121 -1.70 -7.63 19.45
N GLN A 122 -0.85 -6.72 19.00
CA GLN A 122 -0.84 -5.31 19.44
C GLN A 122 -1.63 -4.39 18.49
N GLY A 123 -2.36 -4.94 17.53
CA GLY A 123 -3.08 -4.18 16.51
C GLY A 123 -2.50 -4.39 15.11
N SER A 124 -3.16 -3.77 14.14
CA SER A 124 -2.87 -3.98 12.73
C SER A 124 -1.77 -3.05 12.22
N VAL A 125 -0.89 -3.60 11.39
CA VAL A 125 0.12 -2.84 10.63
C VAL A 125 -0.32 -2.76 9.18
N PHE A 126 -0.28 -1.57 8.60
CA PHE A 126 -0.78 -1.28 7.26
C PHE A 126 0.39 -0.94 6.35
N PHE A 127 0.63 -1.72 5.32
CA PHE A 127 1.61 -1.47 4.28
C PHE A 127 0.86 -0.94 3.05
N LYS A 128 1.28 0.22 2.56
CA LYS A 128 0.68 0.84 1.37
C LYS A 128 1.77 1.28 0.41
N PHE A 129 1.95 0.50 -0.66
CA PHE A 129 2.90 0.77 -1.73
C PHE A 129 2.17 1.34 -2.94
N THR A 130 2.47 2.58 -3.31
CA THR A 130 1.88 3.25 -4.48
C THR A 130 2.93 3.86 -5.39
N GLY A 131 2.66 3.85 -6.69
CA GLY A 131 3.50 4.46 -7.71
C GLY A 131 2.97 4.18 -9.11
N LEU A 132 3.75 4.54 -10.13
CA LEU A 132 3.49 4.15 -11.51
C LEU A 132 3.41 2.61 -11.63
N ALA A 133 2.47 2.11 -12.42
CA ALA A 133 2.11 0.70 -12.48
C ALA A 133 3.30 -0.18 -12.88
N LYS A 134 4.18 0.32 -13.76
CA LYS A 134 5.41 -0.36 -14.18
C LYS A 134 6.41 -0.45 -13.02
N THR A 135 6.69 0.65 -12.33
CA THR A 135 7.50 0.68 -11.09
C THR A 135 6.98 -0.28 -10.03
N VAL A 136 5.66 -0.28 -9.79
CA VAL A 136 5.03 -1.18 -8.81
C VAL A 136 5.13 -2.64 -9.24
N ALA A 137 4.90 -2.94 -10.51
CA ALA A 137 5.06 -4.30 -11.04
C ALA A 137 6.49 -4.82 -10.91
N GLN A 138 7.50 -4.01 -11.25
CA GLN A 138 8.92 -4.38 -11.10
C GLN A 138 9.29 -4.68 -9.65
N ASN A 139 8.71 -3.94 -8.69
CA ASN A 139 9.01 -4.08 -7.27
C ASN A 139 8.05 -5.00 -6.50
N GLN A 140 7.03 -5.56 -7.15
CA GLN A 140 6.07 -6.46 -6.52
C GLN A 140 6.74 -7.67 -5.84
N PRO A 141 7.71 -8.37 -6.46
CA PRO A 141 8.39 -9.50 -5.80
C PRO A 141 9.13 -9.07 -4.53
N ALA A 142 9.71 -7.87 -4.52
CA ALA A 142 10.39 -7.32 -3.35
C ALA A 142 9.40 -6.99 -2.23
N PHE A 143 8.25 -6.41 -2.56
CA PHE A 143 7.16 -6.16 -1.62
C PHE A 143 6.63 -7.47 -1.01
N GLU A 144 6.35 -8.49 -1.82
CA GLU A 144 5.90 -9.79 -1.32
C GLU A 144 6.97 -10.46 -0.45
N LYS A 145 8.26 -10.33 -0.78
CA LYS A 145 9.34 -10.84 0.08
C LYS A 145 9.40 -10.11 1.42
N MET A 146 9.16 -8.80 1.45
CA MET A 146 9.05 -8.04 2.70
C MET A 146 7.87 -8.56 3.53
N LEU A 147 6.69 -8.76 2.94
CA LEU A 147 5.55 -9.35 3.64
C LEU A 147 5.87 -10.78 4.13
N ALA A 148 6.53 -11.59 3.31
CA ALA A 148 6.97 -12.95 3.66
C ALA A 148 7.97 -13.00 4.85
N SER A 149 8.63 -11.88 5.17
CA SER A 149 9.55 -11.76 6.30
C SER A 149 8.88 -11.38 7.62
N LEU A 150 7.58 -11.05 7.60
CA LEU A 150 6.83 -10.61 8.79
C LEU A 150 6.81 -11.71 9.84
N ILE A 151 7.20 -11.33 11.07
CA ILE A 151 7.08 -12.18 12.25
C ILE A 151 6.38 -11.40 13.38
N PRO A 152 5.62 -12.11 14.25
CA PRO A 152 5.16 -11.53 15.51
C PRO A 152 6.32 -10.93 16.32
N GLU A 153 5.99 -10.00 17.22
CA GLU A 153 7.00 -9.44 18.12
C GLU A 153 7.48 -10.43 19.18
#